data_AF-A0A643FD00-F1
#
_entry.id   AF-A0A643FD00-F1
#
_cell.length_a   1.000
_cell.length_b   1.000
_cell.length_c   1.000
_cell.angle_alpha   90.00
_cell.angle_beta   90.00
_cell.angle_gamma   90.00
#
_symmetry.space_group_name_H-M   'P 1'
#
loop_
_entity.id
_entity.type
_entity.pdbx_description
1 polymer ?
#
loop_
_entity_poly.entity_id
_entity_poly.type
_entity_poly.pdbx_seq_one_letter_code
_entity_poly.pdbx_strand_id
1 'polypeptide(L)'
;MEQITETVRHSAANAAQASQLARAASTVAQQGGGVVENVVATMRDIHQASQKMADIIGVIDGIAFQTNILALNAAVEAARAGEQGRGFAVVAGEVRSLAGRSAEAAREIKSLIDASVQRVEQGNALAGQAGQTMQGVVDSIRRVNDIVGEISEASQQQSVGVSDAGQAMREMDQATQQNAALVEQTAAAADSLQSQAEQLQRAVSVFRLGH
;
A
#
# COMPACT_ATOMS: atom_id res chain seq x y z
N MET A 1 -23.80 -5.09 -30.79
CA MET A 1 -23.49 -3.71 -30.37
C MET A 1 -23.89 -3.47 -28.92
N GLU A 2 -25.12 -3.82 -28.50
CA GLU A 2 -25.55 -3.67 -27.09
C GLU A 2 -24.59 -4.30 -26.08
N GLN A 3 -24.13 -5.53 -26.31
CA GLN A 3 -23.12 -6.17 -25.44
C GLN A 3 -21.80 -5.39 -25.33
N ILE A 4 -21.35 -4.75 -26.41
CA ILE A 4 -20.11 -3.97 -26.40
C ILE A 4 -20.35 -2.69 -25.59
N THR A 5 -21.46 -1.99 -25.83
CA THR A 5 -21.85 -0.80 -25.05
C THR A 5 -21.96 -1.12 -23.56
N GLU A 6 -22.57 -2.25 -23.21
CA GLU A 6 -22.70 -2.72 -21.84
C GLU A 6 -21.33 -3.01 -21.21
N THR A 7 -20.45 -3.70 -21.94
CA THR A 7 -19.10 -4.02 -21.46
C THR A 7 -18.25 -2.76 -21.23
N VAL A 8 -18.34 -1.78 -22.13
CA VAL A 8 -17.66 -0.48 -21.99
C VAL A 8 -18.18 0.28 -20.76
N ARG A 9 -19.51 0.32 -20.57
CA ARG A 9 -20.12 0.96 -19.40
C ARG A 9 -19.72 0.27 -18.09
N HIS A 10 -19.69 -1.06 -18.07
CA HIS A 10 -19.19 -1.82 -16.92
C HIS A 10 -17.71 -1.53 -16.64
N SER A 11 -16.88 -1.43 -17.67
CA SER A 11 -15.46 -1.09 -17.52
C SER A 11 -15.25 0.29 -16.91
N ALA A 12 -16.01 1.29 -17.37
CA ALA A 12 -15.99 2.64 -16.79
C ALA A 12 -16.44 2.65 -15.31
N ALA A 13 -17.51 1.93 -14.98
CA ALA A 13 -17.99 1.81 -13.61
C ALA A 13 -16.97 1.11 -12.69
N ASN A 14 -16.36 0.02 -13.18
CA ASN A 14 -15.31 -0.72 -12.46
C ASN A 14 -14.07 0.16 -12.24
N ALA A 15 -13.67 0.96 -13.23
CA ALA A 15 -12.58 1.92 -13.09
C ALA A 15 -12.89 2.96 -12.00
N ALA A 16 -14.09 3.55 -12.01
CA ALA A 16 -14.48 4.50 -10.97
C ALA A 16 -14.44 3.88 -9.55
N GLN A 17 -14.94 2.66 -9.40
CA GLN A 17 -14.89 1.92 -8.14
C GLN A 17 -13.45 1.60 -7.72
N ALA A 18 -12.60 1.17 -8.65
CA ALA A 18 -11.18 0.90 -8.40
C ALA A 18 -10.44 2.16 -7.93
N SER A 19 -10.73 3.33 -8.51
CA SER A 19 -10.15 4.61 -8.07
C SER A 19 -10.55 4.95 -6.63
N GLN A 20 -11.82 4.74 -6.27
CA GLN A 20 -12.28 4.96 -4.90
C GLN A 20 -11.57 4.01 -3.91
N LEU A 21 -11.43 2.73 -4.25
CA LEU A 21 -10.71 1.76 -3.44
C LEU A 21 -9.23 2.12 -3.29
N ALA A 22 -8.58 2.56 -4.38
CA ALA A 22 -7.20 3.02 -4.35
C ALA A 22 -7.02 4.23 -3.42
N ARG A 23 -7.92 5.22 -3.47
CA ARG A 23 -7.88 6.38 -2.55
C ARG A 23 -8.05 5.98 -1.09
N ALA A 24 -8.97 5.06 -0.81
CA ALA A 24 -9.16 4.54 0.55
C ALA A 24 -7.90 3.81 1.03
N ALA A 25 -7.32 2.92 0.20
CA ALA A 25 -6.09 2.21 0.52
C ALA A 25 -4.91 3.18 0.74
N SER A 26 -4.78 4.23 -0.07
CA SER A 26 -3.76 5.27 0.11
C SER A 26 -3.91 5.99 1.45
N THR A 27 -5.15 6.27 1.86
CA THR A 27 -5.42 6.91 3.15
C THR A 27 -5.00 6.01 4.31
N VAL A 28 -5.33 4.71 4.24
CA VAL A 28 -4.90 3.74 5.26
C VAL A 28 -3.38 3.59 5.29
N ALA A 29 -2.71 3.55 4.15
CA ALA A 29 -1.26 3.47 4.07
C ALA A 29 -0.58 4.72 4.66
N GLN A 30 -1.13 5.92 4.42
CA GLN A 30 -0.65 7.16 5.03
C GLN A 30 -0.82 7.16 6.55
N GLN A 31 -1.98 6.74 7.05
CA GLN A 31 -2.21 6.58 8.49
C GLN A 31 -1.23 5.56 9.10
N GLY A 32 -0.99 4.44 8.41
CA GLY A 32 0.00 3.44 8.79
C GLY A 32 1.41 4.02 8.87
N GLY A 33 1.80 4.84 7.90
CA GLY A 33 3.06 5.59 7.93
C GLY A 33 3.20 6.47 9.18
N GLY A 34 2.16 7.24 9.51
CA GLY A 34 2.15 8.08 10.72
C GLY A 34 2.22 7.27 12.02
N VAL A 35 1.59 6.10 12.10
CA VAL A 35 1.73 5.20 13.26
C VAL A 35 3.17 4.71 13.41
N VAL A 36 3.83 4.36 12.30
CA VAL A 36 5.24 3.95 12.32
C VAL A 36 6.15 5.10 12.78
N GLU A 37 5.89 6.32 12.34
CA GLU A 37 6.63 7.51 12.83
C GLU A 37 6.50 7.69 14.35
N ASN A 38 5.29 7.50 14.90
CA ASN A 38 5.06 7.54 16.34
C ASN A 38 5.83 6.43 17.09
N VAL A 39 5.92 5.23 16.51
CA VAL A 39 6.72 4.13 17.07
C VAL A 39 8.20 4.49 17.08
N VAL A 40 8.73 5.06 15.99
CA VAL A 40 10.12 5.54 15.90
C VAL A 40 10.40 6.62 16.94
N ALA A 41 9.48 7.58 17.13
CA ALA A 41 9.59 8.61 18.15
C ALA A 41 9.64 8.02 19.57
N THR A 42 8.73 7.08 19.86
CA THR A 42 8.69 6.39 21.16
C THR A 42 9.97 5.59 21.43
N MET A 43 10.51 4.90 20.41
CA MET A 43 11.79 4.18 20.54
C MET A 43 12.96 5.13 20.84
N ARG A 44 12.96 6.33 20.24
CA ARG A 44 13.97 7.36 20.53
C ARG A 44 13.88 7.84 21.98
N ASP A 45 12.67 8.04 22.51
CA ASP A 45 12.47 8.44 23.90
C ASP A 45 12.90 7.35 24.87
N ILE A 46 12.59 6.08 24.58
CA ILE A 46 13.07 4.93 25.36
C ILE A 46 14.59 4.88 25.36
N HIS A 47 15.23 5.05 24.20
CA HIS A 47 16.69 5.07 24.09
C HIS A 47 17.31 6.17 24.97
N GLN A 48 16.77 7.39 24.93
CA GLN A 48 17.25 8.49 25.76
C GLN A 48 17.03 8.21 27.26
N ALA A 49 15.89 7.61 27.63
CA ALA A 49 15.62 7.22 29.01
C ALA A 49 16.61 6.14 29.50
N SER A 50 16.90 5.13 28.67
CA SER A 50 17.88 4.08 28.97
C SER A 50 19.29 4.64 29.16
N GLN A 51 19.72 5.60 28.35
CA GLN A 51 21.02 6.27 28.54
C GLN A 51 21.10 6.98 29.90
N LYS A 52 20.05 7.73 30.28
CA LYS A 52 19.99 8.36 31.61
C LYS A 52 20.04 7.32 32.74
N MET A 53 19.39 6.18 32.57
CA MET A 53 19.49 5.09 33.55
C MET A 53 20.91 4.55 33.65
N ALA A 54 21.61 4.38 32.53
CA ALA A 54 23.00 3.92 32.52
C ALA A 54 23.92 4.88 33.30
N ASP A 55 23.74 6.19 33.13
CA ASP A 55 24.49 7.22 33.87
C ASP A 55 24.23 7.14 35.38
N ILE A 56 22.96 7.01 35.78
CA ILE A 56 22.56 6.89 37.19
C ILE A 56 23.16 5.63 37.82
N ILE A 57 23.10 4.49 37.12
CA ILE A 57 23.69 3.23 37.60
C ILE A 57 25.21 3.34 37.72
N GLY A 58 25.86 4.08 36.82
CA GLY A 58 27.28 4.41 36.94
C GLY A 58 27.62 5.19 38.22
N VAL A 59 26.77 6.16 38.60
CA VAL A 59 26.92 6.87 39.88
C VAL A 59 26.73 5.93 41.07
N ILE A 60 25.74 5.02 41.02
CA ILE A 60 25.48 4.04 42.10
C ILE A 60 26.66 3.08 42.28
N ASP A 61 27.25 2.56 41.19
CA ASP A 61 28.46 1.73 41.26
C ASP A 61 29.64 2.52 41.88
N GLY A 62 29.77 3.81 41.54
CA GLY A 62 30.72 4.73 42.18
C GLY A 62 30.49 4.90 43.69
N ILE A 63 29.24 5.05 44.13
CA ILE A 63 28.88 5.15 45.56
C ILE A 63 29.20 3.83 46.28
N ALA A 64 28.88 2.69 45.67
CA ALA A 64 29.19 1.38 46.22
C ALA A 64 30.71 1.19 46.38
N PHE A 65 31.50 1.61 45.39
CA PHE A 65 32.95 1.59 45.47
C PHE A 65 33.49 2.49 46.59
N GLN A 66 33.01 3.73 46.69
CA GLN A 66 33.41 4.64 47.78
C GLN A 66 33.05 4.07 49.16
N THR A 67 31.85 3.48 49.30
CA THR A 67 31.40 2.83 50.54
C THR A 67 32.28 1.65 50.92
N ASN A 68 32.71 0.85 49.94
CA ASN A 68 33.64 -0.25 50.14
C ASN A 68 35.02 0.24 50.64
N ILE A 69 35.52 1.37 50.11
CA ILE A 69 36.78 1.98 50.59
C ILE A 69 36.62 2.55 52.01
N LEU A 70 35.51 3.22 52.31
CA LEU A 70 35.19 3.72 53.65
C LEU A 70 35.12 2.58 54.69
N ALA A 71 34.46 1.47 54.33
CA ALA A 71 34.36 0.28 55.16
C ALA A 71 35.72 -0.38 55.41
N LEU A 72 36.58 -0.43 54.38
CA LEU A 72 37.95 -0.92 54.52
C LEU A 72 38.76 -0.05 55.51
N ASN A 73 38.69 1.28 55.36
CA ASN A 73 39.37 2.21 56.28
C ASN A 73 38.86 2.06 57.72
N ALA A 74 37.54 1.91 57.90
CA ALA A 74 36.95 1.67 59.22
C ALA A 74 37.41 0.35 59.84
N ALA A 75 37.54 -0.73 59.03
CA ALA A 75 38.07 -2.00 59.50
C ALA A 75 39.55 -1.89 59.94
N VAL A 76 40.35 -1.09 59.24
CA VAL A 76 41.75 -0.81 59.61
C VAL A 76 41.83 -0.04 60.94
N GLU A 77 41.01 1.00 61.11
CA GLU A 77 41.01 1.79 62.36
C GLU A 77 40.46 0.97 63.55
N ALA A 78 39.47 0.11 63.31
CA ALA A 78 38.96 -0.84 64.30
C ALA A 78 40.04 -1.83 64.75
N ALA A 79 40.85 -2.35 63.83
CA ALA A 79 42.00 -3.20 64.17
C ALA A 79 43.05 -2.44 64.99
N ARG A 80 43.25 -1.16 64.69
CA ARG A 80 44.18 -0.28 65.41
C ARG A 80 43.75 0.00 66.86
N ALA A 81 42.44 0.07 67.11
CA ALA A 81 41.85 0.25 68.44
C ALA A 81 41.87 -1.03 69.31
N GLY A 82 42.33 -2.17 68.78
CA GLY A 82 42.44 -3.44 69.50
C GLY A 82 41.08 -3.95 70.00
N GLU A 83 41.02 -4.38 71.27
CA GLU A 83 39.81 -4.95 71.86
C GLU A 83 38.60 -4.00 71.86
N GLN A 84 38.85 -2.69 71.97
CA GLN A 84 37.79 -1.67 71.96
C GLN A 84 37.16 -1.49 70.57
N GLY A 85 37.86 -1.89 69.51
CA GLY A 85 37.40 -1.80 68.12
C GLY A 85 36.61 -3.01 67.63
N ARG A 86 36.47 -4.09 68.42
CA ARG A 86 35.85 -5.35 67.95
C ARG A 86 34.45 -5.17 67.39
N GLY A 87 33.60 -4.38 68.06
CA GLY A 87 32.25 -4.07 67.56
C GLY A 87 32.25 -3.29 66.24
N PHE A 88 33.15 -2.31 66.12
CA PHE A 88 33.31 -1.54 64.87
C PHE A 88 33.84 -2.39 63.72
N ALA A 89 34.73 -3.35 63.98
CA ALA A 89 35.26 -4.25 62.96
C ALA A 89 34.16 -5.11 62.31
N VAL A 90 33.19 -5.59 63.09
CA VAL A 90 32.05 -6.36 62.58
C VAL A 90 31.17 -5.49 61.68
N VAL A 91 30.83 -4.28 62.13
CA VAL A 91 30.02 -3.34 61.34
C VAL A 91 30.73 -2.97 60.04
N ALA A 92 32.04 -2.71 60.08
CA ALA A 92 32.84 -2.41 58.89
C ALA A 92 32.83 -3.59 57.90
N GLY A 93 32.91 -4.84 58.37
CA GLY A 93 32.78 -6.04 57.54
C GLY A 93 31.41 -6.14 56.86
N GLU A 94 30.33 -5.88 57.59
CA GLU A 94 28.97 -5.93 57.06
C GLU A 94 28.71 -4.84 56.03
N VAL A 95 29.16 -3.60 56.29
CA VAL A 95 29.07 -2.49 55.33
C VAL A 95 29.87 -2.80 54.06
N ARG A 96 31.04 -3.43 54.19
CA ARG A 96 31.86 -3.85 53.05
C ARG A 96 31.15 -4.92 52.21
N SER A 97 30.54 -5.91 52.86
CA SER A 97 29.74 -6.95 52.22
C SER A 97 28.55 -6.36 51.46
N LEU A 98 27.82 -5.45 52.10
CA LEU A 98 26.70 -4.74 51.49
C LEU A 98 27.13 -3.92 50.26
N ALA A 99 28.24 -3.17 50.38
CA ALA A 99 28.79 -2.40 49.27
C ALA A 99 29.19 -3.29 48.08
N GLY A 100 29.78 -4.47 48.35
CA GLY A 100 30.08 -5.46 47.31
C GLY A 100 28.83 -5.97 46.59
N ARG A 101 27.78 -6.31 47.34
CA ARG A 101 26.48 -6.73 46.77
C ARG A 101 25.82 -5.62 45.95
N SER A 102 25.91 -4.36 46.40
CA SER A 102 25.39 -3.21 45.65
C SER A 102 26.13 -2.99 44.33
N ALA A 103 27.46 -3.14 44.32
CA ALA A 103 28.26 -3.03 43.09
C ALA A 103 27.94 -4.14 42.08
N GLU A 104 27.74 -5.37 42.56
CA GLU A 104 27.33 -6.50 41.71
C GLU A 104 25.96 -6.25 41.07
N ALA A 105 24.96 -5.85 41.88
CA ALA A 105 23.63 -5.51 41.38
C ALA A 105 23.65 -4.34 40.38
N ALA A 106 24.47 -3.31 40.64
CA ALA A 106 24.63 -2.19 39.71
C ALA A 106 25.17 -2.65 38.35
N ARG A 107 26.16 -3.56 38.33
CA ARG A 107 26.68 -4.12 37.07
C ARG A 107 25.66 -4.98 36.32
N GLU A 108 24.87 -5.77 37.04
CA GLU A 108 23.81 -6.57 36.43
C GLU A 108 22.74 -5.68 35.79
N ILE A 109 22.29 -4.63 36.49
CA ILE A 109 21.35 -3.64 35.94
C ILE A 109 21.95 -2.94 34.72
N LYS A 110 23.23 -2.56 34.77
CA LYS A 110 23.91 -1.93 33.63
C LYS A 110 23.88 -2.82 32.39
N SER A 111 24.19 -4.12 32.55
CA SER A 111 24.11 -5.10 31.46
C SER A 111 22.70 -5.20 30.85
N LEU A 112 21.66 -5.19 31.69
CA LEU A 112 20.26 -5.21 31.23
C LEU A 112 19.88 -3.92 30.48
N ILE A 113 20.38 -2.77 30.91
CA ILE A 113 20.19 -1.49 30.22
C ILE A 113 20.88 -1.53 28.85
N ASP A 114 22.14 -1.96 28.78
CA ASP A 114 22.88 -2.06 27.52
C ASP A 114 22.19 -3.00 26.53
N ALA A 115 21.70 -4.15 27.00
CA ALA A 115 20.91 -5.07 26.18
C ALA A 115 19.57 -4.45 25.71
N SER A 116 18.94 -3.62 26.54
CA SER A 116 17.71 -2.91 26.17
C SER A 116 17.96 -1.85 25.11
N VAL A 117 19.07 -1.10 25.22
CA VAL A 117 19.50 -0.12 24.20
C VAL A 117 19.69 -0.80 22.85
N GLN A 118 20.41 -1.92 22.79
CA GLN A 118 20.60 -2.68 21.55
C GLN A 118 19.27 -3.15 20.92
N ARG A 119 18.32 -3.60 21.74
CA ARG A 119 16.98 -4.01 21.26
C ARG A 119 16.19 -2.84 20.69
N VAL A 120 16.28 -1.67 21.32
CA VAL A 120 15.62 -0.45 20.86
C VAL A 120 16.23 0.03 19.54
N GLU A 121 17.55 -0.03 19.38
CA GLU A 121 18.21 0.30 18.11
C GLU A 121 17.76 -0.63 16.97
N GLN A 122 17.69 -1.94 17.21
CA GLN A 122 17.16 -2.90 16.25
C GLN A 122 15.69 -2.63 15.92
N GLY A 123 14.87 -2.34 16.94
CA GLY A 123 13.46 -1.97 16.76
C GLY A 123 13.30 -0.70 15.93
N ASN A 124 14.17 0.30 16.12
CA ASN A 124 14.16 1.54 15.36
C ASN A 124 14.51 1.30 13.87
N ALA A 125 15.49 0.44 13.59
CA ALA A 125 15.84 0.05 12.22
C ALA A 125 14.67 -0.66 11.52
N LEU A 126 14.02 -1.61 12.20
CA LEU A 126 12.84 -2.32 11.67
C LEU A 126 11.65 -1.39 11.43
N ALA A 127 11.37 -0.49 12.36
CA ALA A 127 10.33 0.52 12.21
C ALA A 127 10.64 1.47 11.03
N GLY A 128 11.89 1.91 10.88
CA GLY A 128 12.32 2.70 9.73
C GLY A 128 12.10 1.99 8.39
N GLN A 129 12.43 0.70 8.31
CA GLN A 129 12.17 -0.12 7.12
C GLN A 129 10.68 -0.29 6.84
N ALA A 130 9.86 -0.47 7.89
CA ALA A 130 8.41 -0.51 7.75
C ALA A 130 7.85 0.82 7.21
N GLY A 131 8.38 1.95 7.66
CA GLY A 131 8.01 3.29 7.18
C GLY A 131 8.33 3.47 5.70
N GLN A 132 9.53 3.08 5.26
CA GLN A 132 9.91 3.09 3.84
C GLN A 132 9.00 2.19 3.00
N THR A 133 8.63 1.03 3.53
CA THR A 133 7.72 0.10 2.85
C THR A 133 6.33 0.71 2.68
N MET A 134 5.80 1.39 3.71
CA MET A 134 4.53 2.11 3.62
C MET A 134 4.57 3.24 2.58
N GLN A 135 5.68 3.97 2.49
CA GLN A 135 5.86 4.98 1.45
C GLN A 135 5.82 4.35 0.04
N GLY A 136 6.50 3.21 -0.15
CA GLY A 136 6.45 2.46 -1.40
C GLY A 136 5.05 1.92 -1.75
N VAL A 137 4.24 1.58 -0.75
CA VAL A 137 2.83 1.20 -0.93
C VAL A 137 2.02 2.40 -1.41
N VAL A 138 2.16 3.57 -0.79
CA VAL A 138 1.47 4.81 -1.24
C VAL A 138 1.81 5.13 -2.69
N ASP A 139 3.09 5.06 -3.06
CA ASP A 139 3.52 5.34 -4.44
C ASP A 139 3.00 4.31 -5.45
N SER A 140 2.92 3.04 -5.04
CA SER A 140 2.32 2.00 -5.88
C SER A 140 0.82 2.19 -6.08
N ILE A 141 0.10 2.60 -5.02
CA ILE A 141 -1.33 2.91 -5.10
C ILE A 141 -1.59 4.13 -5.99
N ARG A 142 -0.72 5.15 -5.95
CA ARG A 142 -0.79 6.30 -6.87
C ARG A 142 -0.73 5.85 -8.33
N ARG A 143 0.25 5.00 -8.68
CA ARG A 143 0.36 4.44 -10.04
C ARG A 143 -0.89 3.65 -10.44
N VAL A 144 -1.47 2.86 -9.54
CA VAL A 144 -2.73 2.16 -9.80
C VAL A 144 -3.87 3.16 -10.09
N ASN A 145 -3.96 4.25 -9.31
CA ASN A 145 -4.96 5.27 -9.53
C ASN A 145 -4.78 6.00 -10.89
N ASP A 146 -3.54 6.24 -11.32
CA ASP A 146 -3.23 6.83 -12.63
C ASP A 146 -3.68 5.90 -13.77
N ILE A 147 -3.33 4.62 -13.72
CA ILE A 147 -3.76 3.60 -14.70
C ILE A 147 -5.28 3.50 -14.75
N VAL A 148 -5.95 3.54 -13.60
CA VAL A 148 -7.41 3.51 -13.53
C VAL A 148 -8.02 4.77 -14.17
N GLY A 149 -7.36 5.93 -14.03
CA GLY A 149 -7.71 7.15 -14.73
C GLY A 149 -7.65 6.97 -16.25
N GLU A 150 -6.54 6.43 -16.76
CA GLU A 150 -6.37 6.12 -18.19
C GLU A 150 -7.43 5.14 -18.71
N ILE A 151 -7.77 4.10 -17.93
CA ILE A 151 -8.85 3.15 -18.29
C ILE A 151 -10.20 3.86 -18.37
N SER A 152 -10.49 4.78 -17.44
CA SER A 152 -11.74 5.53 -17.43
C SER A 152 -11.84 6.44 -18.66
N GLU A 153 -10.76 7.12 -19.02
CA GLU A 153 -10.70 7.96 -20.24
C GLU A 153 -10.85 7.12 -21.52
N ALA A 154 -10.13 6.00 -21.61
CA ALA A 154 -10.21 5.08 -22.74
C ALA A 154 -11.63 4.47 -22.88
N SER A 155 -12.26 4.11 -21.77
CA SER A 155 -13.64 3.60 -21.76
C SER A 155 -14.63 4.67 -22.24
N GLN A 156 -14.44 5.94 -21.85
CA GLN A 156 -15.28 7.03 -22.33
C GLN A 156 -15.13 7.23 -23.85
N GLN A 157 -13.90 7.20 -24.37
CA GLN A 157 -13.64 7.29 -25.80
C GLN A 157 -14.23 6.09 -26.57
N GLN A 158 -14.08 4.88 -26.04
CA GLN A 158 -14.71 3.69 -26.61
C GLN A 158 -16.24 3.81 -26.65
N SER A 159 -16.87 4.37 -25.62
CA SER A 159 -18.33 4.55 -25.61
C SER A 159 -18.80 5.47 -26.74
N VAL A 160 -18.04 6.52 -27.04
CA VAL A 160 -18.32 7.41 -28.18
C VAL A 160 -18.14 6.65 -29.50
N GLY A 161 -17.01 5.96 -29.67
CA GLY A 161 -16.74 5.19 -30.91
C GLY A 161 -17.76 4.08 -31.17
N VAL A 162 -18.26 3.42 -30.13
CA VAL A 162 -19.32 2.40 -30.24
C VAL A 162 -20.66 3.05 -30.62
N SER A 163 -20.97 4.24 -30.10
CA SER A 163 -22.16 4.99 -30.51
C SER A 163 -22.12 5.34 -31.99
N ASP A 164 -20.98 5.84 -32.48
CA ASP A 164 -20.78 6.23 -33.88
C ASP A 164 -20.87 5.02 -34.82
N ALA A 165 -20.19 3.92 -34.46
CA ALA A 165 -20.30 2.67 -35.21
C ALA A 165 -21.75 2.15 -35.24
N GLY A 166 -22.50 2.31 -34.13
CA GLY A 166 -23.90 1.94 -34.07
C GLY A 166 -24.78 2.76 -35.00
N GLN A 167 -24.46 4.05 -35.18
CA GLN A 167 -25.14 4.91 -36.14
C GLN A 167 -24.84 4.50 -37.59
N ALA A 168 -23.56 4.29 -37.93
CA ALA A 168 -23.16 3.84 -39.27
C ALA A 168 -23.79 2.49 -39.66
N MET A 169 -23.93 1.56 -38.69
CA MET A 169 -24.61 0.29 -38.93
C MET A 169 -26.11 0.47 -39.24
N ARG A 170 -26.80 1.40 -38.58
CA ARG A 170 -28.20 1.71 -38.89
C ARG A 170 -28.37 2.29 -40.29
N GLU A 171 -27.45 3.16 -40.70
CA GLU A 171 -27.45 3.74 -42.06
C GLU A 171 -27.16 2.67 -43.12
N MET A 172 -26.22 1.76 -42.87
CA MET A 172 -25.97 0.61 -43.76
C MET A 172 -27.17 -0.34 -43.83
N ASP A 173 -27.84 -0.62 -42.72
CA ASP A 173 -29.04 -1.45 -42.71
C ASP A 173 -30.16 -0.80 -43.55
N GLN A 174 -30.37 0.50 -43.39
CA GLN A 174 -31.34 1.25 -44.21
C GLN A 174 -30.99 1.21 -45.70
N ALA A 175 -29.72 1.43 -46.07
CA ALA A 175 -29.28 1.35 -47.46
C ALA A 175 -29.42 -0.07 -48.02
N THR A 176 -29.17 -1.10 -47.21
CA THR A 176 -29.33 -2.52 -47.60
C THR A 176 -30.79 -2.86 -47.84
N GLN A 177 -31.70 -2.43 -46.96
CA GLN A 177 -33.15 -2.59 -47.16
C GLN A 177 -33.64 -1.83 -48.40
N GLN A 178 -33.14 -0.61 -48.61
CA GLN A 178 -33.48 0.17 -49.80
C GLN A 178 -32.99 -0.51 -51.08
N ASN A 179 -31.78 -1.07 -51.08
CA ASN A 179 -31.25 -1.84 -52.21
C ASN A 179 -32.09 -3.09 -52.48
N ALA A 180 -32.53 -3.81 -51.44
CA ALA A 180 -33.41 -4.97 -51.60
C ALA A 180 -34.74 -4.57 -52.26
N ALA A 181 -35.37 -3.49 -51.80
CA ALA A 181 -36.59 -2.96 -52.40
C ALA A 181 -36.37 -2.52 -53.86
N LEU A 182 -35.24 -1.89 -54.16
CA LEU A 182 -34.86 -1.48 -55.52
C LEU A 182 -34.68 -2.70 -56.45
N VAL A 183 -34.10 -3.78 -55.94
CA VAL A 183 -33.95 -5.04 -56.68
C VAL A 183 -35.32 -5.66 -56.96
N GLU A 184 -36.24 -5.69 -55.99
CA GLU A 184 -37.63 -6.16 -56.21
C GLU A 184 -38.35 -5.32 -57.27
N GLN A 185 -38.25 -3.99 -57.19
CA GLN A 185 -38.83 -3.09 -58.18
C GLN A 185 -38.23 -3.31 -59.58
N THR A 186 -36.92 -3.53 -59.65
CA THR A 186 -36.21 -3.77 -60.91
C THR A 186 -36.59 -5.11 -61.52
N ALA A 187 -36.74 -6.17 -60.70
CA ALA A 187 -37.21 -7.46 -61.15
C ALA A 187 -38.65 -7.37 -61.71
N ALA A 188 -39.55 -6.67 -61.02
CA ALA A 188 -40.91 -6.44 -61.51
C ALA A 188 -40.94 -5.63 -62.82
N ALA A 189 -40.07 -4.63 -62.96
CA ALA A 189 -39.93 -3.87 -64.20
C ALA A 189 -39.39 -4.75 -65.35
N ALA A 190 -38.42 -5.61 -65.08
CA ALA A 190 -37.89 -6.56 -66.06
C ALA A 190 -38.95 -7.55 -66.54
N ASP A 191 -39.76 -8.12 -65.62
CA ASP A 191 -40.89 -8.99 -65.96
C ASP A 191 -41.95 -8.27 -66.81
N SER A 192 -42.25 -7.00 -66.48
CA SER A 192 -43.19 -6.19 -67.27
C SER A 192 -42.67 -5.93 -68.69
N LEU A 193 -41.38 -5.59 -68.82
CA LEU A 193 -40.73 -5.38 -70.11
C LEU A 193 -40.69 -6.67 -70.94
N GLN A 194 -40.41 -7.81 -70.31
CA GLN A 194 -40.47 -9.12 -70.96
C GLN A 194 -41.88 -9.42 -71.48
N SER A 195 -42.91 -9.21 -70.66
CA SER A 195 -44.30 -9.40 -71.06
C SER A 195 -44.71 -8.51 -72.25
N GLN A 196 -44.30 -7.24 -72.25
CA GLN A 196 -44.55 -6.31 -73.36
C GLN A 196 -43.81 -6.74 -74.64
N ALA A 197 -42.56 -7.18 -74.53
CA ALA A 197 -41.79 -7.70 -75.66
C ALA A 197 -42.45 -8.93 -76.28
N GLU A 198 -42.95 -9.87 -75.47
CA GLU A 198 -43.71 -11.03 -75.95
C GLU A 198 -45.03 -10.62 -76.62
N GLN A 199 -45.75 -9.63 -76.09
CA GLN A 199 -46.97 -9.11 -76.72
C GLN A 199 -46.68 -8.50 -78.09
N LEU A 200 -45.62 -7.71 -78.21
CA LEU A 200 -45.18 -7.14 -79.49
C LEU A 200 -44.78 -8.24 -80.48
N GLN A 201 -44.03 -9.25 -80.04
CA GLN A 201 -43.66 -10.40 -80.88
C GLN A 201 -44.91 -11.14 -81.39
N ARG A 202 -45.90 -11.38 -80.51
CA ARG A 202 -47.19 -11.99 -80.88
C ARG A 202 -47.98 -11.12 -81.85
N ALA A 203 -47.96 -9.79 -81.70
CA ALA A 203 -48.65 -8.89 -82.62
C ALA A 203 -48.01 -8.91 -84.02
N VAL A 204 -46.68 -8.93 -84.09
CA VAL A 204 -45.94 -8.98 -85.37
C VAL A 204 -46.11 -10.35 -86.06
N SER A 205 -46.21 -11.46 -85.32
CA SER A 205 -46.32 -12.80 -85.91
C SER A 205 -47.63 -13.08 -86.67
N VAL A 206 -48.67 -12.27 -86.44
CA VAL A 206 -49.94 -12.32 -87.22
C VAL A 206 -49.76 -11.73 -88.62
N PHE A 207 -48.78 -10.85 -88.82
CA PHE A 207 -48.48 -10.30 -90.14
C PHE A 207 -47.76 -11.37 -90.98
N ARG A 208 -48.51 -12.04 -91.86
CA ARG A 208 -47.92 -12.81 -92.96
C ARG A 208 -47.35 -11.84 -93.99
N LEU A 209 -46.03 -11.72 -94.01
CA LEU A 209 -45.32 -11.09 -95.11
C LEU A 209 -45.48 -12.01 -96.32
N GLY A 210 -46.37 -11.60 -97.24
CA GLY A 210 -46.53 -12.24 -98.54
C GLY A 210 -45.23 -12.18 -99.34
N HIS A 211 -45.05 -13.19 -100.19
CA HIS A 211 -43.97 -13.33 -101.17
C HIS A 211 -43.61 -12.04 -101.90
#